data_AF-A0A2V7Z7G7-F1
#
_entry.id   AF-A0A2V7Z7G7-F1
#
_cell.length_a   1.000
_cell.length_b   1.000
_cell.length_c   1.000
_cell.angle_alpha   90.00
_cell.angle_beta   90.00
_cell.angle_gamma   90.00
#
_symmetry.space_group_name_H-M   'P 1'
#
loop_
_entity.id
_entity.type
_entity.pdbx_description
1 polymer ?
#
loop_
_entity_poly.entity_id
_entity_poly.type
_entity_poly.pdbx_seq_one_letter_code
_entity_poly.pdbx_strand_id
1 'polypeptide(L)'
;MAPARGGLMYPGFIPHWKRQRCGESRAGAAWEPGERREWRRAWAYGMAGEEESGAFGFGGGAFGVRRPLRFLAYKLQLEEAQIGELAKILDEIKTERAQAAVDHRRALSTFADAISGEVFDRAKAEAGAKMRLDSADRLRAAVVTALGRLHELLDPSQRARLAYLIRTGTLSI
;
A
#
# COMPACT_ATOMS: atom_id res chain seq x y z
N MET A 1 1.54 20.36 -77.64
CA MET A 1 0.60 19.22 -77.52
C MET A 1 0.88 18.54 -76.17
N ALA A 2 -0.15 18.30 -75.35
CA ALA A 2 -0.20 17.94 -73.91
C ALA A 2 0.64 16.70 -73.44
N PRO A 3 0.62 16.22 -72.16
CA PRO A 3 0.51 16.84 -70.80
C PRO A 3 1.43 16.21 -69.68
N ALA A 4 1.45 16.87 -68.51
CA ALA A 4 1.51 16.44 -67.08
C ALA A 4 2.36 15.23 -66.55
N ARG A 5 3.13 15.46 -65.46
CA ARG A 5 2.95 14.94 -64.06
C ARG A 5 4.22 15.08 -63.21
N GLY A 6 4.07 15.44 -61.91
CA GLY A 6 5.06 15.09 -60.87
C GLY A 6 5.58 16.20 -59.95
N GLY A 7 4.71 16.99 -59.30
CA GLY A 7 5.09 17.89 -58.21
C GLY A 7 4.84 17.25 -56.83
N LEU A 8 5.90 17.16 -56.02
CA LEU A 8 5.93 16.65 -54.64
C LEU A 8 4.89 17.32 -53.73
N MET A 9 4.05 16.53 -53.06
CA MET A 9 3.11 17.02 -52.05
C MET A 9 3.82 17.11 -50.69
N TYR A 10 4.01 18.34 -50.20
CA TYR A 10 4.65 18.63 -48.91
C TYR A 10 3.67 18.38 -47.72
N PRO A 11 4.07 17.70 -46.64
CA PRO A 11 3.18 17.18 -45.59
C PRO A 11 2.74 18.24 -44.54
N GLY A 12 2.51 19.48 -44.96
CA GLY A 12 2.03 20.56 -44.07
C GLY A 12 0.50 20.72 -44.02
N PHE A 13 -0.24 20.08 -44.93
CA PHE A 13 -1.67 20.32 -45.13
C PHE A 13 -2.61 19.26 -44.51
N ILE A 14 -2.12 18.33 -43.69
CA ILE A 14 -2.96 17.31 -43.04
C ILE A 14 -3.64 17.77 -41.71
N PRO A 15 -3.17 18.81 -40.96
CA PRO A 15 -3.82 19.16 -39.69
C PRO A 15 -5.18 19.87 -39.84
N HIS A 16 -5.38 20.64 -40.93
CA HIS A 16 -6.54 21.53 -41.05
C HIS A 16 -7.84 20.82 -41.44
N TRP A 17 -7.77 19.63 -42.07
CA TRP A 17 -8.96 18.85 -42.46
C TRP A 17 -9.54 17.98 -41.34
N LYS A 18 -8.76 17.64 -40.31
CA LYS A 18 -9.23 16.81 -39.17
C LYS A 18 -9.88 17.61 -38.04
N ARG A 19 -9.76 18.95 -38.05
CA ARG A 19 -10.22 19.83 -36.97
C ARG A 19 -11.65 20.38 -37.14
N GLN A 20 -12.28 20.19 -38.31
CA GLN A 20 -13.64 20.69 -38.59
C GLN A 20 -14.78 19.68 -38.34
N ARG A 21 -14.49 18.44 -37.87
CA ARG A 21 -15.51 17.38 -37.75
C ARG A 21 -15.82 16.85 -36.34
N CYS A 22 -15.16 17.34 -35.30
CA CYS A 22 -15.56 17.07 -33.91
C CYS A 22 -15.64 18.39 -33.14
N GLY A 23 -16.84 18.69 -32.64
CA GLY A 23 -17.26 19.98 -32.12
C GLY A 23 -16.50 20.48 -30.90
N GLU A 24 -16.46 21.80 -30.83
CA GLU A 24 -15.83 22.62 -29.83
C GLU A 24 -16.76 22.83 -28.62
N SER A 25 -16.21 22.78 -27.42
CA SER A 25 -16.65 23.63 -26.31
C SER A 25 -15.39 24.10 -25.59
N ARG A 26 -14.92 25.28 -26.00
CA ARG A 26 -13.89 26.07 -25.34
C ARG A 26 -14.50 26.88 -24.20
N ALA A 27 -13.78 26.93 -23.08
CA ALA A 27 -13.40 28.16 -22.37
C ALA A 27 -12.43 27.73 -21.24
N GLY A 28 -11.26 28.32 -21.02
CA GLY A 28 -10.57 29.48 -21.56
C GLY A 28 -9.38 29.74 -20.62
N ALA A 29 -8.20 30.01 -21.17
CA ALA A 29 -6.92 30.12 -20.48
C ALA A 29 -6.68 31.49 -19.83
N ALA A 30 -5.77 31.56 -18.85
CA ALA A 30 -4.95 32.75 -18.58
C ALA A 30 -3.60 32.33 -17.95
N TRP A 31 -2.53 33.03 -18.38
CA TRP A 31 -1.11 32.89 -18.05
C TRP A 31 -0.82 33.49 -16.65
N GLU A 32 0.15 33.05 -15.82
CA GLU A 32 1.59 33.43 -15.85
C GLU A 32 2.38 32.72 -14.68
N PRO A 33 3.71 32.92 -14.46
CA PRO A 33 4.70 31.86 -14.21
C PRO A 33 5.11 31.66 -12.74
N GLY A 34 5.62 30.48 -12.41
CA GLY A 34 6.32 30.23 -11.14
C GLY A 34 6.13 28.82 -10.61
N GLU A 35 7.09 27.95 -10.91
CA GLU A 35 7.55 26.82 -10.10
C GLU A 35 6.63 26.37 -8.94
N ARG A 36 5.64 25.51 -9.22
CA ARG A 36 4.95 24.74 -8.15
C ARG A 36 4.05 23.59 -8.63
N ARG A 37 4.51 22.74 -9.57
CA ARG A 37 3.73 21.54 -9.97
C ARG A 37 4.59 20.31 -10.32
N GLU A 38 5.48 19.89 -9.42
CA GLU A 38 6.12 18.56 -9.53
C GLU A 38 5.58 17.53 -8.53
N TRP A 39 4.88 17.96 -7.48
CA TRP A 39 4.32 17.04 -6.46
C TRP A 39 2.99 16.36 -6.84
N ARG A 40 2.44 16.58 -8.04
CA ARG A 40 1.15 15.96 -8.48
C ARG A 40 1.25 14.99 -9.67
N ARG A 41 2.46 14.67 -10.15
CA ARG A 41 2.65 13.64 -11.20
C ARG A 41 3.29 12.33 -10.71
N ALA A 42 3.82 12.30 -9.47
CA ALA A 42 4.34 11.08 -8.86
C ALA A 42 3.25 10.10 -8.36
N TRP A 43 1.99 10.52 -8.30
CA TRP A 43 0.87 9.71 -7.79
C TRP A 43 -0.03 9.10 -8.87
N ALA A 44 0.36 9.17 -10.15
CA ALA A 44 -0.43 8.67 -11.28
C ALA A 44 0.21 7.50 -12.05
N TYR A 45 1.41 7.06 -11.66
CA TYR A 45 2.14 5.92 -12.24
C TYR A 45 2.37 4.77 -11.23
N GLY A 46 1.50 4.64 -10.22
CA GLY A 46 1.51 3.53 -9.25
C GLY A 46 0.32 2.58 -9.35
N MET A 47 -0.56 2.75 -10.35
CA MET A 47 -1.79 1.96 -10.50
C MET A 47 -1.88 1.30 -11.88
N ALA A 48 -0.83 0.59 -12.28
CA ALA A 48 -0.87 -0.30 -13.42
C ALA A 48 0.17 -1.42 -13.25
N GLY A 49 -0.31 -2.60 -12.86
CA GLY A 49 0.45 -3.85 -12.99
C GLY A 49 1.14 -4.33 -11.72
N GLU A 50 0.37 -4.83 -10.75
CA GLU A 50 0.81 -5.99 -9.98
C GLU A 50 -0.22 -7.09 -10.22
N GLU A 51 0.15 -8.03 -11.09
CA GLU A 51 -0.46 -9.34 -11.15
C GLU A 51 -0.44 -9.95 -9.75
N GLU A 52 -1.63 -10.32 -9.30
CA GLU A 52 -1.99 -10.79 -7.97
C GLU A 52 -1.24 -12.07 -7.61
N SER A 53 -0.03 -11.93 -7.08
CA SER A 53 0.65 -12.98 -6.33
C SER A 53 0.06 -13.10 -4.91
N GLY A 54 -1.17 -13.62 -4.85
CA GLY A 54 -1.56 -14.74 -3.98
C GLY A 54 -1.49 -14.65 -2.44
N ALA A 55 -1.12 -13.53 -1.80
CA ALA A 55 -1.06 -13.45 -0.33
C ALA A 55 -1.92 -12.32 0.24
N PHE A 56 -3.02 -12.66 0.92
CA PHE A 56 -3.79 -11.73 1.76
C PHE A 56 -3.08 -11.60 3.12
N GLY A 57 -1.98 -10.84 3.15
CA GLY A 57 -1.22 -10.58 4.38
C GLY A 57 -1.70 -9.35 5.15
N PHE A 58 -1.46 -9.34 6.46
CA PHE A 58 -1.57 -8.14 7.29
C PHE A 58 -0.49 -7.08 6.98
N GLY A 59 0.44 -7.36 6.07
CA GLY A 59 1.50 -6.46 5.63
C GLY A 59 1.69 -6.53 4.12
N GLY A 60 1.35 -5.47 3.39
CA GLY A 60 1.79 -5.32 2.01
C GLY A 60 0.94 -4.44 1.10
N GLY A 61 -0.39 -4.49 1.16
CA GLY A 61 -1.24 -3.85 0.13
C GLY A 61 -2.47 -3.11 0.66
N ALA A 62 -2.69 -1.90 0.12
CA ALA A 62 -3.85 -1.01 0.27
C ALA A 62 -4.41 -0.86 1.70
N PHE A 63 -3.95 0.19 2.39
CA PHE A 63 -4.41 0.68 3.70
C PHE A 63 -5.88 0.33 4.05
N GLY A 64 -6.08 -0.54 5.04
CA GLY A 64 -7.37 -0.71 5.71
C GLY A 64 -7.67 -2.11 6.20
N VAL A 65 -8.47 -2.21 7.28
CA VAL A 65 -8.97 -3.48 7.82
C VAL A 65 -10.04 -4.10 6.90
N ARG A 66 -10.68 -3.29 6.05
CA ARG A 66 -11.84 -3.69 5.23
C ARG A 66 -11.56 -4.82 4.24
N ARG A 67 -10.41 -4.81 3.56
CA ARG A 67 -10.08 -5.83 2.55
C ARG A 67 -9.74 -7.17 3.21
N PRO A 68 -8.85 -7.23 4.23
CA PRO A 68 -8.65 -8.45 5.02
C PRO A 68 -9.94 -8.97 5.67
N LEU A 69 -10.76 -8.08 6.26
CA LEU A 69 -12.01 -8.45 6.90
C LEU A 69 -12.99 -9.10 5.93
N ARG A 70 -13.20 -8.51 4.74
CA ARG A 70 -14.11 -9.08 3.72
C ARG A 70 -13.64 -10.45 3.24
N PHE A 71 -12.33 -10.63 3.07
CA PHE A 71 -11.76 -11.91 2.67
C PHE A 71 -12.00 -12.98 3.74
N LEU A 72 -11.69 -12.68 5.00
CA LEU A 72 -11.86 -13.61 6.12
C LEU A 72 -13.35 -13.91 6.39
N ALA A 73 -14.22 -12.90 6.32
CA ALA A 73 -15.66 -13.07 6.46
C ALA A 73 -16.20 -14.08 5.43
N TYR A 74 -15.79 -13.96 4.16
CA TYR A 74 -16.18 -14.89 3.11
C TYR A 74 -15.57 -16.29 3.29
N LYS A 75 -14.26 -16.39 3.55
CA LYS A 75 -13.56 -17.69 3.64
C LYS A 75 -13.91 -18.48 4.88
N LEU A 76 -14.18 -17.81 5.98
CA LEU A 76 -14.54 -18.45 7.24
C LEU A 76 -16.06 -18.59 7.40
N GLN A 77 -16.87 -17.94 6.57
CA GLN A 77 -18.33 -17.88 6.71
C GLN A 77 -18.71 -17.31 8.08
N LEU A 78 -18.25 -16.09 8.35
CA LEU A 78 -18.46 -15.42 9.64
C LEU A 78 -19.87 -14.83 9.75
N GLU A 79 -20.44 -14.91 10.93
CA GLU A 79 -21.68 -14.21 11.27
C GLU A 79 -21.43 -12.72 11.54
N GLU A 80 -22.47 -11.88 11.45
CA GLU A 80 -22.35 -10.43 11.62
C GLU A 80 -21.73 -10.03 12.97
N ALA A 81 -22.09 -10.74 14.05
CA ALA A 81 -21.48 -10.55 15.36
C ALA A 81 -19.97 -10.88 15.35
N GLN A 82 -19.57 -11.97 14.68
CA GLN A 82 -18.16 -12.37 14.56
C GLN A 82 -17.36 -11.39 13.69
N ILE A 83 -17.98 -10.82 12.64
CA ILE A 83 -17.34 -9.82 11.78
C ILE A 83 -16.98 -8.56 12.60
N GLY A 84 -17.87 -8.12 13.49
CA GLY A 84 -17.64 -6.97 14.35
C GLY A 84 -16.44 -7.17 15.29
N GLU A 85 -16.37 -8.33 15.95
CA GLU A 85 -15.25 -8.65 16.85
C GLU A 85 -13.94 -8.87 16.09
N LEU A 86 -13.98 -9.55 14.94
CA LEU A 86 -12.81 -9.68 14.07
C LEU A 86 -12.29 -8.31 13.64
N ALA A 87 -13.18 -7.39 13.26
CA ALA A 87 -12.77 -6.04 12.84
C ALA A 87 -11.98 -5.31 13.94
N LYS A 88 -12.40 -5.43 15.21
CA LYS A 88 -11.68 -4.86 16.36
C LYS A 88 -10.30 -5.47 16.52
N ILE A 89 -10.21 -6.81 16.49
CA ILE A 89 -8.93 -7.53 16.59
C ILE A 89 -7.97 -7.08 15.47
N LEU A 90 -8.46 -6.95 14.24
CA LEU A 90 -7.64 -6.52 13.11
C LEU A 90 -7.18 -5.06 13.22
N ASP A 91 -8.00 -4.18 13.80
CA ASP A 91 -7.65 -2.78 13.99
C ASP A 91 -6.59 -2.60 15.10
N GLU A 92 -6.65 -3.40 16.16
CA GLU A 92 -5.61 -3.47 17.19
C GLU A 92 -4.25 -3.87 16.57
N ILE A 93 -4.20 -4.99 15.81
CA ILE A 93 -2.95 -5.43 15.16
C ILE A 93 -2.42 -4.35 14.20
N LYS A 94 -3.31 -3.71 13.43
CA LYS A 94 -2.93 -2.65 12.51
C LYS A 94 -2.32 -1.46 13.26
N THR A 95 -2.88 -1.10 14.40
CA THR A 95 -2.37 -0.01 15.26
C THR A 95 -0.98 -0.36 15.79
N GLU A 96 -0.79 -1.57 16.31
CA GLU A 96 0.53 -2.04 16.79
C GLU A 96 1.56 -2.09 15.66
N ARG A 97 1.20 -2.54 14.45
CA ARG A 97 2.10 -2.50 13.28
C ARG A 97 2.47 -1.07 12.89
N ALA A 98 1.52 -0.13 12.95
CA ALA A 98 1.78 1.27 12.67
C ALA A 98 2.75 1.86 13.71
N GLN A 99 2.55 1.55 15.00
CA GLN A 99 3.47 1.96 16.07
C GLN A 99 4.85 1.35 15.87
N ALA A 100 4.92 0.06 15.53
CA ALA A 100 6.19 -0.62 15.26
C ALA A 100 6.97 0.02 14.10
N ALA A 101 6.27 0.46 13.05
CA ALA A 101 6.89 1.17 11.92
C ALA A 101 7.39 2.58 12.29
N VAL A 102 6.76 3.24 13.27
CA VAL A 102 7.24 4.51 13.83
C VAL A 102 8.49 4.27 14.68
N ASP A 103 8.45 3.28 15.57
CA ASP A 103 9.58 2.93 16.44
C ASP A 103 10.79 2.47 15.63
N HIS A 104 10.55 1.73 14.54
CA HIS A 104 11.60 1.34 13.61
C HIS A 104 12.29 2.56 12.98
N ARG A 105 11.53 3.57 12.53
CA ARG A 105 12.09 4.81 11.99
C ARG A 105 12.88 5.58 13.05
N ARG A 106 12.40 5.63 14.29
CA ARG A 106 13.11 6.27 15.40
C ARG A 106 14.43 5.53 15.71
N ALA A 107 14.41 4.21 15.73
CA ALA A 107 15.61 3.39 15.94
C ALA A 107 16.66 3.63 14.83
N LEU A 108 16.23 3.76 13.56
CA LEU A 108 17.14 4.10 12.45
C LEU A 108 17.80 5.47 12.65
N SER A 109 17.05 6.47 13.13
CA SER A 109 17.63 7.78 13.47
C SER A 109 18.67 7.64 14.59
N THR A 110 18.35 6.88 15.65
CA THR A 110 19.29 6.66 16.76
C THR A 110 20.57 5.94 16.30
N PHE A 111 20.46 4.99 15.37
CA PHE A 111 21.64 4.36 14.78
C PHE A 111 22.47 5.34 13.94
N ALA A 112 21.82 6.22 13.17
CA ALA A 112 22.53 7.26 12.42
C ALA A 112 23.30 8.19 13.37
N ASP A 113 22.66 8.62 14.46
CA ASP A 113 23.28 9.47 15.48
C ASP A 113 24.43 8.79 16.24
N ALA A 114 24.44 7.45 16.27
CA ALA A 114 25.50 6.67 16.90
C ALA A 114 26.79 6.62 16.05
N ILE A 115 26.65 6.73 14.72
CA ILE A 115 27.77 6.63 13.77
C ILE A 115 28.20 7.98 13.18
N SER A 116 27.38 9.03 13.32
CA SER A 116 27.65 10.34 12.74
C SER A 116 28.71 11.16 13.47
N GLY A 117 29.05 10.78 14.71
CA GLY A 117 30.09 11.44 15.50
C GLY A 117 31.50 11.05 15.09
N GLU A 118 32.50 11.76 15.62
CA GLU A 118 33.92 11.42 15.41
C GLU A 118 34.31 10.05 15.98
N VAL A 119 33.59 9.61 17.02
CA VAL A 119 33.76 8.31 17.67
C VAL A 119 32.40 7.60 17.70
N PHE A 120 32.43 6.29 17.52
CA PHE A 120 31.25 5.44 17.62
C PHE A 120 30.63 5.49 19.01
N ASP A 121 29.36 5.88 19.08
CA ASP A 121 28.57 5.88 20.32
C ASP A 121 27.82 4.56 20.48
N ARG A 122 28.47 3.62 21.18
CA ARG A 122 27.90 2.30 21.46
C ARG A 122 26.59 2.38 22.25
N ALA A 123 26.46 3.33 23.18
CA ALA A 123 25.27 3.43 24.02
C ALA A 123 24.04 3.82 23.19
N LYS A 124 24.19 4.75 22.24
CA LYS A 124 23.11 5.08 21.28
C LYS A 124 22.76 3.90 20.39
N ALA A 125 23.76 3.17 19.88
CA ALA A 125 23.50 1.98 19.08
C ALA A 125 22.71 0.93 19.88
N GLU A 126 23.07 0.68 21.14
CA GLU A 126 22.33 -0.25 22.00
C GLU A 126 20.90 0.24 22.29
N ALA A 127 20.69 1.54 22.46
CA ALA A 127 19.35 2.12 22.61
C ALA A 127 18.47 1.89 21.37
N GLY A 128 19.00 2.14 20.17
CA GLY A 128 18.29 1.88 18.91
C GLY A 128 17.97 0.40 18.72
N ALA A 129 18.89 -0.50 19.09
CA ALA A 129 18.67 -1.94 19.04
C ALA A 129 17.58 -2.39 20.01
N LYS A 130 17.62 -1.89 21.25
CA LYS A 130 16.59 -2.18 22.25
C LYS A 130 15.20 -1.75 21.79
N MET A 131 15.06 -0.57 21.20
CA MET A 131 13.77 -0.11 20.66
C MET A 131 13.20 -1.04 19.59
N ARG A 132 14.04 -1.64 18.74
CA ARG A 132 13.59 -2.63 17.75
C ARG A 132 13.11 -3.91 18.42
N LEU A 133 13.81 -4.38 19.44
CA LEU A 133 13.42 -5.57 20.20
C LEU A 133 12.09 -5.34 20.94
N ASP A 134 11.98 -4.25 21.69
CA ASP A 134 10.77 -3.91 22.45
C ASP A 134 9.55 -3.72 21.54
N SER A 135 9.74 -3.17 20.34
CA SER A 135 8.71 -3.05 19.31
C SER A 135 8.28 -4.42 18.75
N ALA A 136 9.25 -5.28 18.42
CA ALA A 136 8.97 -6.63 17.94
C ALA A 136 8.27 -7.50 19.00
N ASP A 137 8.65 -7.38 20.26
CA ASP A 137 8.02 -8.11 21.37
C ASP A 137 6.57 -7.68 21.60
N ARG A 138 6.28 -6.38 21.53
CA ARG A 138 4.89 -5.88 21.60
C ARG A 138 4.04 -6.41 20.45
N LEU A 139 4.55 -6.35 19.22
CA LEU A 139 3.84 -6.89 18.06
C LEU A 139 3.62 -8.40 18.18
N ARG A 140 4.62 -9.16 18.63
CA ARG A 140 4.49 -10.60 18.91
C ARG A 140 3.40 -10.88 19.94
N ALA A 141 3.41 -10.16 21.06
CA ALA A 141 2.40 -10.32 22.11
C ALA A 141 0.98 -10.00 21.60
N ALA A 142 0.83 -8.94 20.79
CA ALA A 142 -0.44 -8.58 20.18
C ALA A 142 -0.95 -9.66 19.22
N VAL A 143 -0.07 -10.23 18.39
CA VAL A 143 -0.42 -11.33 17.47
C VAL A 143 -0.88 -12.58 18.23
N VAL A 144 -0.14 -12.98 19.28
CA VAL A 144 -0.52 -14.16 20.10
C VAL A 144 -1.87 -13.93 20.79
N THR A 145 -2.09 -12.73 21.33
CA THR A 145 -3.37 -12.35 21.95
C THR A 145 -4.51 -12.39 20.94
N ALA A 146 -4.30 -11.85 19.74
CA ALA A 146 -5.28 -11.89 18.67
C ALA A 146 -5.63 -13.32 18.25
N LEU A 147 -4.63 -14.20 18.10
CA LEU A 147 -4.87 -15.62 17.80
C LEU A 147 -5.70 -16.32 18.88
N GLY A 148 -5.46 -16.01 20.16
CA GLY A 148 -6.28 -16.51 21.27
C GLY A 148 -7.74 -16.05 21.16
N ARG A 149 -7.97 -14.76 20.94
CA ARG A 149 -9.32 -14.19 20.77
C ARG A 149 -10.05 -14.77 19.55
N LEU A 150 -9.34 -14.95 18.43
CA LEU A 150 -9.90 -15.61 17.24
C LEU A 150 -10.27 -17.06 17.51
N HIS A 151 -9.46 -17.78 18.28
CA HIS A 151 -9.76 -19.16 18.64
C HIS A 151 -11.06 -19.26 19.47
N GLU A 152 -11.29 -18.32 20.39
CA GLU A 152 -12.52 -18.24 21.20
C GLU A 152 -13.74 -17.82 20.37
N LEU A 153 -13.57 -16.88 19.44
CA LEU A 153 -14.64 -16.36 18.60
C LEU A 153 -15.16 -17.38 17.58
N LEU A 154 -14.29 -18.25 17.08
CA LEU A 154 -14.56 -19.14 15.96
C LEU A 154 -14.97 -20.54 16.42
N ASP A 155 -15.90 -21.16 15.69
CA ASP A 155 -16.23 -22.56 15.89
C ASP A 155 -15.09 -23.51 15.40
N PRO A 156 -15.10 -24.81 15.75
CA PRO A 156 -14.03 -25.73 15.35
C PRO A 156 -13.81 -25.84 13.83
N SER A 157 -14.87 -25.77 13.03
CA SER A 157 -14.79 -25.82 11.57
C SER A 157 -14.16 -24.55 11.00
N GLN A 158 -14.53 -23.39 11.54
CA GLN A 158 -13.93 -22.10 11.20
C GLN A 158 -12.44 -22.06 11.59
N ARG A 159 -12.07 -22.57 12.76
CA ARG A 159 -10.67 -22.68 13.21
C ARG A 159 -9.84 -23.56 12.27
N ALA A 160 -10.37 -24.68 11.82
CA ALA A 160 -9.69 -25.54 10.85
C ALA A 160 -9.45 -24.82 9.50
N ARG A 161 -10.44 -24.07 9.01
CA ARG A 161 -10.28 -23.24 7.80
C ARG A 161 -9.24 -22.15 7.99
N LEU A 162 -9.24 -21.45 9.13
CA LEU A 162 -8.24 -20.43 9.44
C LEU A 162 -6.82 -21.03 9.49
N ALA A 163 -6.64 -22.15 10.18
CA ALA A 163 -5.36 -22.84 10.25
C ALA A 163 -4.86 -23.28 8.86
N TYR A 164 -5.77 -23.74 7.99
CA TYR A 164 -5.45 -24.05 6.61
C TYR A 164 -4.92 -22.82 5.85
N LEU A 165 -5.62 -21.68 5.94
CA LEU A 165 -5.22 -20.43 5.26
C LEU A 165 -3.83 -19.94 5.71
N ILE A 166 -3.49 -20.11 6.99
CA ILE A 166 -2.16 -19.77 7.52
C ILE A 166 -1.10 -20.72 6.97
N ARG A 167 -1.38 -22.03 7.01
CA ARG A 167 -0.43 -23.06 6.58
C ARG A 167 -0.11 -22.97 5.09
N THR A 168 -1.08 -22.55 4.26
CA THR A 168 -0.90 -22.35 2.83
C THR A 168 -0.30 -20.99 2.48
N GLY A 169 -0.03 -20.11 3.46
CA GLY A 169 0.46 -18.76 3.23
C GLY A 169 -0.56 -17.82 2.59
N THR A 170 -1.81 -18.26 2.43
CA THR A 170 -2.90 -17.41 1.91
C THR A 170 -3.20 -16.27 2.88
N LEU A 171 -3.11 -16.54 4.17
CA LEU A 171 -3.11 -15.54 5.24
C LEU A 171 -1.70 -15.44 5.83
N SER A 172 -1.12 -14.24 5.80
CA SER A 172 0.19 -13.95 6.42
C SER A 172 0.02 -13.06 7.64
N ILE A 173 0.62 -13.47 8.76
CA ILE A 173 0.49 -12.90 10.12
C ILE A 173 1.68 -12.05 10.51
#